data_AF-A0A925AKS5-F1
#
_entry.id   AF-A0A925AKS5-F1
#
_cell.length_a   1.000
_cell.length_b   1.000
_cell.length_c   1.000
_cell.angle_alpha   90.00
_cell.angle_beta   90.00
_cell.angle_gamma   90.00
#
_symmetry.space_group_name_H-M   'P 1'
#
loop_
_entity.id
_entity.type
_entity.pdbx_description
1 polymer ?
#
loop_
_entity_poly.entity_id
_entity_poly.type
_entity_poly.pdbx_seq_one_letter_code
_entity_poly.pdbx_strand_id
1 'polypeptide(L)'
;MLFIPAERVRRQSFNILRAWGQSEAHANITADILTETDLRGIDSHGLSMLPVYFEQLATKLNMTPNIRVVRETQVSALIDADSGLGHVPGHMGMTMAIDKAKSIGVGIVTVRNSAHYGAAGFYTDMAARAGLIGISTTSSRGLAMVPTFGAEPVFGTNPISVAAPAKRNAPFNLDMATTTVAVGKLKLKWLNDKPLPVGWALDEDGKPLTDARRAFELKNITPLGGTRELGSHKGYGLAAVVNLLAATLSGAAFQPLRLRREDPKGPDNIGHFFLAFDPKLFRDEGEFEHDMDEMLDYLRTVTPVDPQQPVLAPGDPEYQQKVERAANGIPVPEKLDELVRKVCHESKADYVLTVG
;
A
#
# COMPACT_ATOMS: atom_id res chain seq x y z
N MET A 1 -24.15 8.59 -1.77
CA MET A 1 -22.74 8.54 -2.21
C MET A 1 -22.43 9.87 -2.87
N LEU A 2 -21.34 10.52 -2.48
CA LEU A 2 -20.93 11.83 -2.98
C LEU A 2 -19.79 11.64 -3.98
N PHE A 3 -19.77 12.42 -5.06
CA PHE A 3 -18.64 12.42 -6.01
C PHE A 3 -17.91 13.75 -5.87
N ILE A 4 -16.69 13.69 -5.34
CA ILE A 4 -15.96 14.89 -4.89
C ILE A 4 -14.75 15.12 -5.79
N PRO A 5 -14.56 16.34 -6.35
CA PRO A 5 -13.37 16.65 -7.12
C PRO A 5 -12.08 16.32 -6.36
N ALA A 6 -11.10 15.74 -7.06
CA ALA A 6 -9.84 15.28 -6.45
C ALA A 6 -9.11 16.41 -5.70
N GLU A 7 -9.14 17.64 -6.21
CA GLU A 7 -8.55 18.81 -5.55
C GLU A 7 -9.17 19.07 -4.17
N ARG A 8 -10.48 18.87 -4.00
CA ARG A 8 -11.15 19.03 -2.70
C ARG A 8 -10.78 17.91 -1.73
N VAL A 9 -10.68 16.67 -2.22
CA VAL A 9 -10.20 15.53 -1.40
C VAL A 9 -8.77 15.77 -0.93
N ARG A 10 -7.89 16.24 -1.83
CA ARG A 10 -6.53 16.65 -1.50
C ARG A 10 -6.48 17.77 -0.47
N ARG A 11 -7.26 18.84 -0.68
CA ARG A 11 -7.33 19.97 0.24
C ARG A 11 -7.82 19.55 1.61
N GLN A 12 -8.85 18.71 1.68
CA GLN A 12 -9.33 18.19 2.96
C GLN A 12 -8.25 17.42 3.71
N SER A 13 -7.57 16.51 3.01
CA SER A 13 -6.49 15.71 3.59
C SER A 13 -5.36 16.62 4.10
N PHE A 14 -4.95 17.59 3.29
CA PHE A 14 -3.96 18.60 3.67
C PHE A 14 -4.34 19.37 4.93
N ASN A 15 -5.58 19.89 5.02
CA ASN A 15 -6.05 20.65 6.17
C ASN A 15 -5.99 19.82 7.46
N ILE A 16 -6.42 18.57 7.41
CA ILE A 16 -6.37 17.64 8.54
C ILE A 16 -4.93 17.39 8.97
N LEU A 17 -4.03 17.08 8.03
CA LEU A 17 -2.62 16.80 8.33
C LEU A 17 -1.89 18.02 8.92
N ARG A 18 -2.22 19.23 8.45
CA ARG A 18 -1.71 20.49 9.03
C ARG A 18 -2.21 20.70 10.44
N ALA A 19 -3.49 20.44 10.71
CA ALA A 19 -4.06 20.54 12.05
C ALA A 19 -3.43 19.54 13.03
N TRP A 20 -2.95 18.39 12.55
CA TRP A 20 -2.18 17.42 13.33
C TRP A 20 -0.70 17.79 13.52
N GLY A 21 -0.24 18.90 12.94
CA GLY A 21 1.09 19.45 13.15
C GLY A 21 2.13 19.12 12.08
N GLN A 22 1.80 18.37 11.02
CA GLN A 22 2.77 18.15 9.93
C GLN A 22 3.21 19.47 9.30
N SER A 23 4.48 19.59 8.92
CA SER A 23 4.94 20.71 8.09
C SER A 23 4.17 20.78 6.76
N GLU A 24 4.15 21.94 6.12
CA GLU A 24 3.48 22.11 4.83
C GLU A 24 4.01 21.15 3.76
N ALA A 25 5.33 20.94 3.72
CA ALA A 25 5.94 19.98 2.80
C ALA A 25 5.46 18.53 3.06
N HIS A 26 5.44 18.10 4.32
CA HIS A 26 4.99 16.74 4.69
C HIS A 26 3.50 16.53 4.42
N ALA A 27 2.68 17.54 4.73
CA ALA A 27 1.24 17.51 4.51
C ALA A 27 0.90 17.46 3.02
N ASN A 28 1.64 18.19 2.16
CA ASN A 28 1.47 18.10 0.71
C ASN A 28 1.78 16.70 0.19
N ILE A 29 2.95 16.14 0.51
CA ILE A 29 3.33 14.78 0.07
C ILE A 29 2.27 13.76 0.49
N THR A 30 1.87 13.78 1.76
CA THR A 30 0.88 12.82 2.26
C THR A 30 -0.48 13.00 1.60
N ALA A 31 -0.97 14.24 1.45
CA ALA A 31 -2.25 14.52 0.79
C ALA A 31 -2.26 14.12 -0.69
N ASP A 32 -1.14 14.34 -1.40
CA ASP A 32 -0.95 13.91 -2.79
C ASP A 32 -1.05 12.39 -2.91
N ILE A 33 -0.35 11.65 -2.05
CA ILE A 33 -0.36 10.18 -2.07
C ILE A 33 -1.76 9.63 -1.77
N LEU A 34 -2.45 10.16 -0.75
CA LEU A 34 -3.79 9.71 -0.40
C LEU A 34 -4.79 9.97 -1.55
N THR A 35 -4.71 11.14 -2.17
CA THR A 35 -5.61 11.52 -3.27
C THR A 35 -5.34 10.71 -4.53
N GLU A 36 -4.07 10.50 -4.88
CA GLU A 36 -3.70 9.66 -6.01
C GLU A 36 -4.13 8.20 -5.81
N THR A 37 -4.09 7.71 -4.57
CA THR A 37 -4.57 6.38 -4.19
C THR A 37 -6.08 6.26 -4.38
N ASP A 38 -6.85 7.28 -3.98
CA ASP A 38 -8.29 7.34 -4.23
C ASP A 38 -8.61 7.48 -5.72
N LEU A 39 -7.85 8.27 -6.49
CA LEU A 39 -8.03 8.37 -7.94
C LEU A 39 -7.87 7.01 -8.61
N ARG A 40 -6.93 6.19 -8.16
CA ARG A 40 -6.71 4.82 -8.68
C ARG A 40 -7.76 3.80 -8.25
N GLY A 41 -8.77 4.19 -7.49
CA GLY A 41 -9.80 3.26 -7.01
C GLY A 41 -9.37 2.40 -5.82
N ILE A 42 -8.26 2.72 -5.17
CA ILE A 42 -7.76 1.99 -3.99
C ILE A 42 -8.34 2.62 -2.72
N ASP A 43 -9.66 2.60 -2.62
CA ASP A 43 -10.48 3.32 -1.62
C ASP A 43 -10.14 2.98 -0.16
N SER A 44 -9.43 1.89 0.08
CA SER A 44 -9.01 1.43 1.41
C SER A 44 -7.74 2.11 1.93
N HIS A 45 -7.00 2.84 1.09
CA HIS A 45 -5.69 3.41 1.43
C HIS A 45 -5.56 4.91 1.16
N GLY A 46 -6.62 5.59 0.67
CA GLY A 46 -6.68 7.04 0.50
C GLY A 46 -7.34 7.76 1.68
N LEU A 47 -8.30 8.65 1.41
CA LEU A 47 -9.01 9.48 2.41
C LEU A 47 -9.54 8.67 3.60
N SER A 48 -9.96 7.43 3.37
CA SER A 48 -10.47 6.50 4.38
C SER A 48 -9.47 6.14 5.49
N MET A 49 -8.19 6.44 5.29
CA MET A 49 -7.15 6.21 6.29
C MET A 49 -7.02 7.33 7.32
N LEU A 50 -7.52 8.54 7.06
CA LEU A 50 -7.41 9.65 8.01
C LEU A 50 -8.08 9.33 9.36
N PRO A 51 -9.30 8.77 9.43
CA PRO A 51 -9.86 8.32 10.72
C PRO A 51 -9.00 7.28 11.44
N VAL A 52 -8.35 6.38 10.70
CA VAL A 52 -7.46 5.35 11.28
C VAL A 52 -6.19 5.97 11.86
N TYR A 53 -5.62 6.98 11.20
CA TYR A 53 -4.46 7.71 11.72
C TYR A 53 -4.83 8.58 12.92
N PHE A 54 -6.02 9.19 12.88
CA PHE A 54 -6.53 10.01 13.98
C PHE A 54 -6.56 9.25 15.31
N GLU A 55 -7.02 7.99 15.28
CA GLU A 55 -7.02 7.08 16.46
C GLU A 55 -5.60 6.75 16.98
N GLN A 56 -4.56 6.97 16.18
CA GLN A 56 -3.18 6.61 16.47
C GLN A 56 -2.30 7.80 16.88
N LEU A 57 -2.78 9.03 16.70
CA LEU A 57 -2.01 10.26 16.96
C LEU A 57 -1.46 10.33 18.38
N ALA A 58 -2.23 9.88 19.36
CA ALA A 58 -1.87 10.04 20.77
C ALA A 58 -0.72 9.11 21.21
N THR A 59 -0.50 7.98 20.54
CA THR A 59 0.40 6.94 21.05
C THR A 59 1.35 6.30 20.04
N LYS A 60 1.04 6.34 18.73
CA LYS A 60 1.80 5.58 17.72
C LYS A 60 2.51 6.45 16.68
N LEU A 61 2.03 7.67 16.45
CA LEU A 61 2.48 8.52 15.35
C LEU A 61 3.16 9.78 15.85
N ASN A 62 4.33 10.08 15.28
CA ASN A 62 4.97 11.38 15.40
C ASN A 62 4.61 12.24 14.19
N MET A 63 3.81 13.28 14.37
CA MET A 63 3.37 14.14 13.27
C MET A 63 4.38 15.25 12.93
N THR A 64 5.42 15.42 13.75
CA THR A 64 6.56 16.32 13.52
C THR A 64 7.87 15.53 13.54
N PRO A 65 8.02 14.49 12.68
CA PRO A 65 9.15 13.58 12.77
C PRO A 65 10.44 14.23 12.27
N ASN A 66 11.55 13.90 12.92
CA ASN A 66 12.89 14.22 12.46
C ASN A 66 13.44 13.09 11.57
N ILE A 67 12.95 13.04 10.33
CA ILE A 67 13.33 12.01 9.35
C ILE A 67 14.79 12.20 8.95
N ARG A 68 15.61 11.14 9.04
CA ARG A 68 17.06 11.20 8.81
C ARG A 68 17.57 10.02 8.00
N VAL A 69 18.50 10.28 7.09
CA VAL A 69 19.35 9.24 6.50
C VAL A 69 20.42 8.88 7.55
N VAL A 70 20.41 7.64 8.02
CA VAL A 70 21.33 7.17 9.09
C VAL A 70 22.50 6.34 8.54
N ARG A 71 22.40 5.88 7.29
CA ARG A 71 23.49 5.24 6.55
C ARG A 71 23.30 5.48 5.07
N GLU A 72 24.38 5.75 4.35
CA GLU A 72 24.34 5.97 2.91
C GLU A 72 25.59 5.43 2.22
N THR A 73 25.41 4.88 1.03
CA THR A 73 26.44 4.48 0.07
C THR A 73 26.04 4.99 -1.32
N GLN A 74 26.86 4.73 -2.33
CA GLN A 74 26.56 5.10 -3.71
C GLN A 74 25.27 4.41 -4.22
N VAL A 75 25.07 3.13 -3.85
CA VAL A 75 23.92 2.30 -4.29
C VAL A 75 22.79 2.24 -3.28
N SER A 76 23.00 2.64 -2.02
CA SER A 76 22.01 2.40 -0.97
C SER A 76 21.88 3.47 0.11
N ALA A 77 20.74 3.48 0.80
CA ALA A 77 20.52 4.28 2.01
C ALA A 77 19.60 3.58 3.02
N LEU A 78 19.73 3.94 4.30
CA LEU A 78 18.80 3.60 5.38
C LEU A 78 18.24 4.90 5.97
N ILE A 79 16.92 5.01 6.03
CA ILE A 79 16.19 6.14 6.60
C ILE A 79 15.56 5.72 7.94
N ASP A 80 15.73 6.55 8.96
CA ASP A 80 14.95 6.49 10.20
C ASP A 80 13.80 7.49 10.12
N ALA A 81 12.56 6.99 10.20
CA ALA A 81 11.36 7.80 10.01
C ALA A 81 10.84 8.46 11.30
N ASP A 82 11.50 8.25 12.44
CA ASP A 82 11.15 8.87 13.73
C ASP A 82 9.67 8.67 14.13
N SER A 83 9.13 7.47 13.90
CA SER A 83 7.73 7.09 14.10
C SER A 83 6.72 7.94 13.30
N GLY A 84 7.18 8.61 12.24
CA GLY A 84 6.34 9.40 11.36
C GLY A 84 5.42 8.56 10.46
N LEU A 85 4.34 9.19 9.98
CA LEU A 85 3.49 8.63 8.93
C LEU A 85 4.34 8.20 7.72
N GLY A 86 4.12 6.98 7.23
CA GLY A 86 5.01 6.33 6.27
C GLY A 86 5.06 6.97 4.87
N HIS A 87 4.09 7.82 4.53
CA HIS A 87 4.00 8.49 3.23
C HIS A 87 5.24 9.34 2.92
N VAL A 88 5.66 10.18 3.87
CA VAL A 88 6.82 11.07 3.70
C VAL A 88 8.15 10.31 3.59
N PRO A 89 8.53 9.43 4.54
CA PRO A 89 9.77 8.67 4.43
C PRO A 89 9.72 7.64 3.28
N GLY A 90 8.53 7.14 2.90
CA GLY A 90 8.37 6.29 1.72
C GLY A 90 8.64 7.05 0.42
N HIS A 91 8.05 8.24 0.27
CA HIS A 91 8.31 9.11 -0.87
C HIS A 91 9.79 9.49 -0.96
N MET A 92 10.39 9.88 0.17
CA MET A 92 11.83 10.17 0.27
C MET A 92 12.67 8.95 -0.12
N GLY A 93 12.30 7.76 0.36
CA GLY A 93 13.02 6.51 0.08
C GLY A 93 13.03 6.14 -1.40
N MET A 94 11.86 6.18 -2.06
CA MET A 94 11.80 5.92 -3.50
C MET A 94 12.47 7.01 -4.33
N THR A 95 12.34 8.29 -3.95
CA THR A 95 13.05 9.39 -4.62
C THR A 95 14.56 9.17 -4.59
N MET A 96 15.13 8.85 -3.42
CA MET A 96 16.55 8.54 -3.30
C MET A 96 16.95 7.29 -4.11
N ALA A 97 16.09 6.26 -4.16
CA ALA A 97 16.36 5.07 -4.97
C ALA A 97 16.43 5.43 -6.46
N ILE A 98 15.49 6.25 -6.96
CA ILE A 98 15.46 6.76 -8.33
C ILE A 98 16.72 7.58 -8.63
N ASP A 99 17.11 8.50 -7.75
CA ASP A 99 18.28 9.37 -7.97
C ASP A 99 19.58 8.55 -8.06
N LYS A 100 19.75 7.55 -7.18
CA LYS A 100 20.89 6.63 -7.21
C LYS A 100 20.87 5.78 -8.48
N ALA A 101 19.71 5.25 -8.86
CA ALA A 101 19.55 4.46 -10.08
C ALA A 101 19.87 5.27 -11.35
N LYS A 102 19.47 6.54 -11.43
CA LYS A 102 19.83 7.41 -12.56
C LYS A 102 21.33 7.73 -12.61
N SER A 103 21.99 7.76 -11.45
CA SER A 103 23.42 8.08 -11.35
C SER A 103 24.30 6.89 -11.72
N ILE A 104 23.98 5.69 -11.25
CA ILE A 104 24.87 4.52 -11.34
C ILE A 104 24.17 3.21 -11.71
N GLY A 105 22.90 3.28 -12.10
CA GLY A 105 22.10 2.16 -12.59
C GLY A 105 21.25 1.45 -11.55
N VAL A 106 21.57 1.52 -10.25
CA VAL A 106 20.76 0.91 -9.18
C VAL A 106 20.71 1.77 -7.91
N GLY A 107 19.55 1.78 -7.25
CA GLY A 107 19.34 2.41 -5.97
C GLY A 107 18.46 1.57 -5.04
N ILE A 108 18.93 1.31 -3.82
CA ILE A 108 18.23 0.51 -2.81
C ILE A 108 18.08 1.34 -1.54
N VAL A 109 16.84 1.57 -1.10
CA VAL A 109 16.59 2.33 0.12
C VAL A 109 15.69 1.55 1.05
N THR A 110 16.08 1.48 2.31
CA THR A 110 15.24 0.94 3.38
C THR A 110 14.82 2.03 4.34
N VAL A 111 13.65 1.86 4.94
CA VAL A 111 13.13 2.72 5.99
C VAL A 111 12.84 1.86 7.20
N ARG A 112 13.15 2.36 8.39
CA ARG A 112 12.72 1.79 9.67
C ARG A 112 12.04 2.84 10.54
N ASN A 113 11.48 2.39 11.68
CA ASN A 113 10.82 3.27 12.63
C ASN A 113 9.73 4.12 11.97
N SER A 114 8.98 3.51 11.04
CA SER A 114 7.92 4.16 10.28
C SER A 114 6.54 3.68 10.69
N ALA A 115 5.51 4.17 10.00
CA ALA A 115 4.13 3.75 10.11
C ALA A 115 3.57 3.40 8.72
N HIS A 116 2.25 3.25 8.63
CA HIS A 116 1.56 2.95 7.37
C HIS A 116 1.87 3.98 6.28
N TYR A 117 2.14 3.51 5.06
CA TYR A 117 2.58 4.34 3.93
C TYR A 117 1.59 4.40 2.75
N GLY A 118 0.36 3.92 2.92
CA GLY A 118 -0.63 3.88 1.83
C GLY A 118 -0.41 2.71 0.87
N ALA A 119 -0.74 2.91 -0.40
CA ALA A 119 -0.62 1.90 -1.45
C ALA A 119 0.84 1.81 -1.97
N ALA A 120 1.38 0.59 -2.02
CA ALA A 120 2.77 0.36 -2.44
C ALA A 120 2.99 0.71 -3.92
N GLY A 121 1.96 0.54 -4.74
CA GLY A 121 1.90 0.87 -6.16
C GLY A 121 2.14 2.33 -6.49
N PHE A 122 1.91 3.25 -5.53
CA PHE A 122 2.26 4.67 -5.72
C PHE A 122 3.77 4.84 -5.90
N TYR A 123 4.57 4.21 -5.02
CA TYR A 123 6.02 4.37 -5.02
C TYR A 123 6.66 3.72 -6.24
N THR A 124 6.23 2.52 -6.61
CA THR A 124 6.77 1.86 -7.81
C THR A 124 6.39 2.60 -9.09
N ASP A 125 5.19 3.19 -9.17
CA ASP A 125 4.79 4.07 -10.28
C ASP A 125 5.69 5.33 -10.39
N MET A 126 6.23 5.85 -9.28
CA MET A 126 7.25 6.92 -9.33
C MET A 126 8.49 6.47 -10.11
N ALA A 127 9.00 5.26 -9.83
CA ALA A 127 10.17 4.72 -10.52
C ALA A 127 9.88 4.44 -12.00
N ALA A 128 8.73 3.82 -12.30
CA ALA A 128 8.33 3.53 -13.66
C ALA A 128 8.17 4.80 -14.51
N ARG A 129 7.57 5.86 -13.95
CA ARG A 129 7.50 7.18 -14.62
C ARG A 129 8.85 7.86 -14.80
N ALA A 130 9.85 7.47 -14.01
CA ALA A 130 11.22 7.93 -14.15
C ALA A 130 12.05 7.11 -15.15
N GLY A 131 11.44 6.14 -15.84
CA GLY A 131 12.11 5.25 -16.80
C GLY A 131 12.85 4.09 -16.13
N LEU A 132 12.49 3.73 -14.90
CA LEU A 132 13.20 2.72 -14.10
C LEU A 132 12.25 1.61 -13.66
N ILE A 133 12.78 0.40 -13.49
CA ILE A 133 12.03 -0.68 -12.84
C ILE A 133 12.05 -0.44 -11.33
N GLY A 134 10.88 -0.45 -10.70
CA GLY A 134 10.69 -0.18 -9.28
C GLY A 134 10.13 -1.37 -8.52
N ILE A 135 10.65 -1.66 -7.33
CA ILE A 135 10.06 -2.60 -6.37
C ILE A 135 9.83 -1.88 -5.04
N SER A 136 8.66 -2.08 -4.43
CA SER A 136 8.37 -1.62 -3.07
C SER A 136 7.73 -2.72 -2.23
N THR A 137 8.15 -2.82 -0.97
CA THR A 137 7.50 -3.69 0.01
C THR A 137 7.40 -2.98 1.37
N THR A 138 6.41 -3.34 2.18
CA THR A 138 6.27 -2.88 3.57
C THR A 138 5.93 -4.04 4.48
N SER A 139 6.47 -4.04 5.70
CA SER A 139 5.90 -4.85 6.77
C SER A 139 4.57 -4.25 7.21
N SER A 140 3.76 -5.01 7.94
CA SER A 140 2.41 -4.59 8.34
C SER A 140 2.28 -4.58 9.85
N ARG A 141 1.55 -3.61 10.41
CA ARG A 141 1.29 -3.50 11.87
C ARG A 141 0.35 -4.59 12.41
N GLY A 142 -0.66 -4.94 11.62
CA GLY A 142 -1.68 -5.91 12.02
C GLY A 142 -1.25 -7.31 11.66
N LEU A 143 -1.44 -8.26 12.57
CA LEU A 143 -1.31 -9.68 12.28
C LEU A 143 -2.61 -10.16 11.64
N ALA A 144 -2.51 -10.81 10.48
CA ALA A 144 -3.67 -11.32 9.76
C ALA A 144 -3.36 -12.63 9.01
N MET A 145 -2.21 -12.72 8.35
CA MET A 145 -1.84 -13.93 7.62
C MET A 145 -1.44 -15.04 8.59
N VAL A 146 -2.16 -16.17 8.51
CA VAL A 146 -1.78 -17.43 9.14
C VAL A 146 -0.81 -18.16 8.22
N PRO A 147 0.44 -18.46 8.64
CA PRO A 147 1.37 -19.26 7.85
C PRO A 147 0.77 -20.59 7.42
N THR A 148 1.21 -21.13 6.28
CA THR A 148 0.79 -22.48 5.86
C THR A 148 1.12 -23.50 6.95
N PHE A 149 0.12 -24.29 7.36
CA PHE A 149 0.15 -25.24 8.50
C PHE A 149 0.17 -24.60 9.91
N GLY A 150 0.02 -23.28 10.02
CA GLY A 150 -0.24 -22.59 11.28
C GLY A 150 -1.73 -22.48 11.59
N ALA A 151 -2.04 -22.07 12.82
CA ALA A 151 -3.39 -21.70 13.28
C ALA A 151 -3.44 -20.26 13.84
N GLU A 152 -2.29 -19.61 13.97
CA GLU A 152 -2.16 -18.25 14.51
C GLU A 152 -1.59 -17.28 13.47
N PRO A 153 -2.04 -16.01 13.45
CA PRO A 153 -1.55 -15.03 12.50
C PRO A 153 -0.14 -14.55 12.88
N VAL A 154 0.76 -14.48 11.89
CA VAL A 154 2.19 -14.14 12.09
C VAL A 154 2.61 -12.96 11.23
N PHE A 155 2.18 -12.91 9.98
CA PHE A 155 2.42 -11.75 9.11
C PHE A 155 1.15 -10.90 9.01
N GLY A 156 1.28 -9.65 8.58
CA GLY A 156 0.11 -8.92 8.09
C GLY A 156 -0.16 -9.25 6.63
N THR A 157 -0.74 -8.30 5.91
CA THR A 157 -1.00 -8.43 4.47
C THR A 157 0.27 -8.26 3.62
N ASN A 158 1.36 -7.73 4.20
CA ASN A 158 2.72 -7.67 3.67
C ASN A 158 2.75 -7.52 2.14
N PRO A 159 2.36 -6.36 1.58
CA PRO A 159 2.23 -6.20 0.15
C PRO A 159 3.58 -6.19 -0.57
N ILE A 160 3.54 -6.61 -1.82
CA ILE A 160 4.62 -6.47 -2.79
C ILE A 160 4.09 -5.68 -3.97
N SER A 161 4.87 -4.66 -4.36
CA SER A 161 4.61 -3.89 -5.56
C SER A 161 5.81 -3.93 -6.50
N VAL A 162 5.54 -4.04 -7.79
CA VAL A 162 6.52 -3.96 -8.88
C VAL A 162 5.94 -3.14 -10.01
N ALA A 163 6.68 -2.16 -10.50
CA ALA A 163 6.31 -1.40 -11.69
C ALA A 163 7.49 -1.26 -12.66
N ALA A 164 7.18 -1.13 -13.95
CA ALA A 164 8.17 -0.98 -15.00
C ALA A 164 7.68 -0.02 -16.10
N PRO A 165 8.58 0.76 -16.72
CA PRO A 165 8.22 1.67 -17.80
C PRO A 165 7.73 0.91 -19.04
N ALA A 166 6.84 1.55 -19.77
CA ALA A 166 6.42 1.19 -21.12
C ALA A 166 6.45 2.45 -22.00
N LYS A 167 6.46 2.30 -23.32
CA LYS A 167 6.61 3.44 -24.23
C LYS A 167 5.26 4.00 -24.68
N ARG A 168 4.39 3.16 -25.24
CA ARG A 168 3.04 3.51 -25.69
C ARG A 168 2.01 3.31 -24.58
N ASN A 169 2.10 2.19 -23.86
CA ASN A 169 1.17 1.85 -22.81
C ASN A 169 1.42 2.64 -21.53
N ALA A 170 0.41 2.66 -20.65
CA ALA A 170 0.66 2.99 -19.25
C ALA A 170 1.69 2.01 -18.66
N PRO A 171 2.49 2.43 -17.65
CA PRO A 171 3.46 1.54 -17.02
C PRO A 171 2.84 0.24 -16.52
N PHE A 172 3.57 -0.86 -16.59
CA PHE A 172 3.19 -2.06 -15.84
C PHE A 172 3.19 -1.71 -14.35
N ASN A 173 2.14 -2.07 -13.62
CA ASN A 173 2.10 -1.85 -12.16
C ASN A 173 1.30 -2.95 -11.46
N LEU A 174 2.01 -3.87 -10.83
CA LEU A 174 1.43 -4.87 -9.93
C LEU A 174 1.55 -4.37 -8.50
N ASP A 175 0.43 -4.14 -7.82
CA ASP A 175 0.37 -3.86 -6.38
C ASP A 175 -0.59 -4.84 -5.70
N MET A 176 -0.05 -5.73 -4.85
CA MET A 176 -0.84 -6.80 -4.26
C MET A 176 -0.42 -7.15 -2.83
N ALA A 177 -1.41 -7.45 -1.99
CA ALA A 177 -1.17 -8.14 -0.73
C ALA A 177 -0.66 -9.57 -0.97
N THR A 178 0.08 -10.13 -0.01
CA THR A 178 0.52 -11.53 -0.05
C THR A 178 -0.50 -12.50 0.57
N THR A 179 -1.60 -11.97 1.11
CA THR A 179 -2.78 -12.74 1.54
C THR A 179 -3.73 -13.03 0.38
N THR A 180 -4.54 -14.09 0.50
CA THR A 180 -5.59 -14.43 -0.48
C THR A 180 -6.58 -13.27 -0.67
N VAL A 181 -6.82 -12.51 0.39
CA VAL A 181 -7.76 -11.39 0.39
C VAL A 181 -7.32 -10.29 1.36
N ALA A 182 -7.73 -9.06 1.10
CA ALA A 182 -7.59 -7.96 2.06
C ALA A 182 -8.62 -8.08 3.20
N VAL A 183 -8.24 -7.69 4.42
CA VAL A 183 -9.12 -7.68 5.61
C VAL A 183 -10.41 -6.90 5.37
N GLY A 184 -10.35 -5.80 4.62
CA GLY A 184 -11.52 -4.98 4.28
C GLY A 184 -12.60 -5.73 3.49
N LYS A 185 -12.21 -6.74 2.68
CA LYS A 185 -13.18 -7.57 1.94
C LYS A 185 -13.94 -8.53 2.85
N LEU A 186 -13.37 -8.94 4.00
CA LEU A 186 -14.10 -9.70 5.02
C LEU A 186 -15.22 -8.83 5.63
N LYS A 187 -14.87 -7.59 6.01
CA LYS A 187 -15.82 -6.60 6.50
C LYS A 187 -16.95 -6.36 5.50
N LEU A 188 -16.62 -6.22 4.21
CA LEU A 188 -17.61 -6.02 3.17
C LEU A 188 -18.58 -7.20 3.06
N LYS A 189 -18.08 -8.44 3.12
CA LYS A 189 -18.94 -9.64 3.11
C LYS A 189 -19.87 -9.69 4.31
N TRP A 190 -19.34 -9.38 5.50
CA TRP A 190 -20.13 -9.29 6.73
C TRP A 190 -21.22 -8.21 6.64
N LEU A 191 -20.88 -6.99 6.21
CA LEU A 191 -21.84 -5.89 6.09
C LEU A 191 -22.96 -6.14 5.06
N ASN A 192 -22.77 -7.11 4.16
CA ASN A 192 -23.76 -7.49 3.16
C ASN A 192 -24.41 -8.85 3.46
N ASP A 193 -24.20 -9.42 4.66
CA ASP A 193 -24.70 -10.73 5.07
C ASP A 193 -24.39 -11.86 4.07
N LYS A 194 -23.20 -11.79 3.45
CA LYS A 194 -22.73 -12.77 2.46
C LYS A 194 -21.64 -13.67 3.06
N PRO A 195 -21.66 -14.99 2.78
CA PRO A 195 -20.58 -15.88 3.20
C PRO A 195 -19.27 -15.56 2.45
N LEU A 196 -18.16 -15.94 3.08
CA LEU A 196 -16.84 -15.91 2.45
C LEU A 196 -16.67 -17.12 1.52
N PRO A 197 -15.93 -16.96 0.41
CA PRO A 197 -15.37 -18.10 -0.31
C PRO A 197 -14.50 -18.97 0.60
N VAL A 198 -14.57 -20.28 0.42
CA VAL A 198 -13.69 -21.23 1.11
C VAL A 198 -12.23 -20.88 0.78
N GLY A 199 -11.37 -20.92 1.80
CA GLY A 199 -9.96 -20.64 1.67
C GLY A 199 -9.58 -19.17 1.80
N TRP A 200 -10.51 -18.25 2.09
CA TRP A 200 -10.18 -16.87 2.46
C TRP A 200 -9.71 -16.71 3.91
N ALA A 201 -10.41 -17.37 4.84
CA ALA A 201 -10.17 -17.23 6.26
C ALA A 201 -10.15 -18.59 6.96
N LEU A 202 -9.56 -18.60 8.16
CA LEU A 202 -9.47 -19.75 9.04
C LEU A 202 -10.12 -19.44 10.39
N ASP A 203 -10.60 -20.47 11.08
CA ASP A 203 -10.99 -20.40 12.48
C ASP A 203 -9.75 -20.53 13.40
N GLU A 204 -9.99 -20.65 14.70
CA GLU A 204 -8.96 -20.78 15.75
C GLU A 204 -8.22 -22.13 15.70
N ASP A 205 -8.82 -23.16 15.10
CA ASP A 205 -8.20 -24.47 14.89
C ASP A 205 -7.40 -24.53 13.57
N GLY A 206 -7.40 -23.43 12.79
CA GLY A 206 -6.78 -23.38 11.46
C GLY A 206 -7.60 -24.07 10.36
N LYS A 207 -8.91 -24.29 10.56
CA LYS A 207 -9.82 -24.88 9.56
C LYS A 207 -10.51 -23.78 8.73
N PRO A 208 -10.95 -24.07 7.49
CA PRO A 208 -11.63 -23.08 6.66
C PRO A 208 -12.87 -22.47 7.31
N LEU A 209 -12.96 -21.14 7.30
CA LEU A 209 -14.07 -20.37 7.89
C LEU A 209 -14.78 -19.55 6.81
N THR A 210 -16.11 -19.74 6.70
CA THR A 210 -16.96 -19.02 5.73
C THR A 210 -17.90 -17.99 6.36
N ASP A 211 -18.03 -17.97 7.69
CA ASP A 211 -18.80 -16.94 8.39
C ASP A 211 -18.03 -15.61 8.37
N ALA A 212 -18.60 -14.61 7.69
CA ALA A 212 -17.90 -13.35 7.43
C ALA A 212 -17.70 -12.49 8.69
N ARG A 213 -18.66 -12.55 9.63
CA ARG A 213 -18.56 -11.80 10.89
C ARG A 213 -17.42 -12.36 11.73
N ARG A 214 -17.43 -13.68 11.97
CA ARG A 214 -16.41 -14.37 12.76
C ARG A 214 -15.03 -14.21 12.13
N ALA A 215 -14.93 -14.33 10.82
CA ALA A 215 -13.67 -14.12 10.11
C ALA A 215 -13.15 -12.68 10.22
N PHE A 216 -14.02 -11.67 10.22
CA PHE A 216 -13.61 -10.27 10.42
C PHE A 216 -13.17 -9.98 11.87
N GLU A 217 -13.75 -10.67 12.85
CA GLU A 217 -13.34 -10.61 14.25
C GLU A 217 -11.95 -11.25 14.46
N LEU A 218 -11.73 -12.46 13.92
CA LEU A 218 -10.48 -13.21 14.05
C LEU A 218 -9.34 -12.64 13.19
N LYS A 219 -9.67 -12.24 11.95
CA LYS A 219 -8.72 -11.79 10.91
C LYS A 219 -7.64 -12.81 10.54
N ASN A 220 -7.88 -14.09 10.83
CA ASN A 220 -7.05 -15.21 10.40
C ASN A 220 -7.26 -15.45 8.90
N ILE A 221 -6.45 -14.81 8.06
CA ILE A 221 -6.53 -14.87 6.60
C ILE A 221 -5.47 -15.84 6.07
N THR A 222 -5.82 -16.59 5.03
CA THR A 222 -4.85 -17.47 4.37
C THR A 222 -3.84 -16.68 3.53
N PRO A 223 -2.62 -17.19 3.33
CA PRO A 223 -1.71 -16.66 2.33
C PRO A 223 -2.26 -16.87 0.93
N LEU A 224 -1.85 -16.02 -0.02
CA LEU A 224 -2.19 -16.18 -1.43
C LEU A 224 -1.95 -17.62 -1.89
N GLY A 225 -2.96 -18.18 -2.56
CA GLY A 225 -3.04 -19.61 -2.83
C GLY A 225 -3.93 -20.37 -1.85
N GLY A 226 -4.58 -19.71 -0.89
CA GLY A 226 -5.66 -20.30 -0.09
C GLY A 226 -5.21 -21.48 0.76
N THR A 227 -5.62 -22.69 0.38
CA THR A 227 -5.25 -23.95 1.06
C THR A 227 -3.87 -24.43 0.63
N ARG A 228 -3.34 -25.46 1.31
CA ARG A 228 -2.02 -26.02 0.97
C ARG A 228 -1.96 -26.51 -0.49
N GLU A 229 -3.02 -27.16 -0.94
CA GLU A 229 -3.17 -27.78 -2.26
C GLU A 229 -3.25 -26.74 -3.37
N LEU A 230 -3.83 -25.57 -3.07
CA LEU A 230 -3.98 -24.45 -4.00
C LEU A 230 -2.77 -23.50 -4.02
N GLY A 231 -1.73 -23.81 -3.22
CA GLY A 231 -0.46 -23.10 -3.27
C GLY A 231 -0.22 -22.08 -2.16
N SER A 232 -0.94 -22.16 -1.03
CA SER A 232 -0.74 -21.31 0.17
C SER A 232 0.73 -21.04 0.53
N HIS A 233 1.59 -22.05 0.40
CA HIS A 233 3.02 -21.93 0.72
C HIS A 233 3.75 -20.88 -0.14
N LYS A 234 3.25 -20.58 -1.35
CA LYS A 234 3.80 -19.54 -2.22
C LYS A 234 3.48 -18.15 -1.67
N GLY A 235 2.22 -17.87 -1.33
CA GLY A 235 1.83 -16.62 -0.69
C GLY A 235 2.53 -16.40 0.65
N TYR A 236 2.68 -17.46 1.44
CA TYR A 236 3.43 -17.43 2.69
C TYR A 236 4.92 -17.10 2.45
N GLY A 237 5.54 -17.74 1.47
CA GLY A 237 6.91 -17.45 1.05
C GLY A 237 7.09 -15.99 0.62
N LEU A 238 6.16 -15.44 -0.17
CA LEU A 238 6.17 -14.03 -0.56
C LEU A 238 6.07 -13.10 0.66
N ALA A 239 5.20 -13.39 1.63
CA ALA A 239 5.08 -12.60 2.85
C ALA A 239 6.36 -12.60 3.69
N ALA A 240 7.06 -13.75 3.73
CA ALA A 240 8.35 -13.88 4.39
C ALA A 240 9.44 -13.04 3.69
N VAL A 241 9.48 -13.03 2.34
CA VAL A 241 10.39 -12.18 1.56
C VAL A 241 10.09 -10.70 1.81
N VAL A 242 8.82 -10.30 1.81
CA VAL A 242 8.42 -8.92 2.15
C VAL A 242 8.91 -8.54 3.55
N ASN A 243 8.69 -9.39 4.55
CA ASN A 243 9.17 -9.11 5.90
C ASN A 243 10.70 -9.04 6.00
N LEU A 244 11.40 -9.92 5.28
CA LEU A 244 12.85 -9.92 5.21
C LEU A 244 13.37 -8.57 4.67
N LEU A 245 12.84 -8.13 3.54
CA LEU A 245 13.28 -6.89 2.87
C LEU A 245 12.87 -5.63 3.65
N ALA A 246 11.62 -5.60 4.12
CA ALA A 246 11.05 -4.39 4.70
C ALA A 246 11.43 -4.23 6.18
N ALA A 247 11.48 -5.31 6.97
CA ALA A 247 11.74 -5.25 8.41
C ALA A 247 13.13 -5.77 8.79
N THR A 248 13.46 -7.02 8.47
CA THR A 248 14.72 -7.64 8.92
C THR A 248 15.94 -6.89 8.38
N LEU A 249 15.93 -6.51 7.10
CA LEU A 249 17.02 -5.79 6.45
C LEU A 249 17.18 -4.34 6.95
N SER A 250 16.06 -3.65 7.22
CA SER A 250 16.06 -2.26 7.68
C SER A 250 16.34 -2.12 9.18
N GLY A 251 16.20 -3.21 9.94
CA GLY A 251 16.21 -3.21 11.40
C GLY A 251 14.90 -2.71 12.01
N ALA A 252 13.81 -2.71 11.25
CA ALA A 252 12.47 -2.45 11.78
C ALA A 252 11.90 -3.69 12.50
N ALA A 253 10.74 -3.52 13.15
CA ALA A 253 10.20 -4.56 14.02
C ALA A 253 9.53 -5.70 13.25
N PHE A 254 9.78 -6.93 13.71
CA PHE A 254 8.94 -8.08 13.39
C PHE A 254 7.77 -8.13 14.39
N GLN A 255 6.56 -7.81 13.92
CA GLN A 255 5.42 -7.50 14.78
C GLN A 255 5.08 -8.56 15.86
N PRO A 256 5.06 -9.88 15.58
CA PRO A 256 4.75 -10.87 16.60
C PRO A 256 5.71 -10.82 17.80
N LEU A 257 6.99 -10.53 17.56
CA LEU A 257 7.98 -10.39 18.63
C LEU A 257 7.90 -9.00 19.29
N ARG A 258 7.62 -7.95 18.51
CA ARG A 258 7.42 -6.59 19.04
C ARG A 258 6.31 -6.56 20.09
N LEU A 259 5.15 -7.11 19.74
CA LEU A 259 3.96 -7.15 20.60
C LEU A 259 4.17 -7.96 21.89
N ARG A 260 5.18 -8.83 21.94
CA ARG A 260 5.56 -9.59 23.14
C ARG A 260 6.63 -8.88 24.00
N ARG A 261 7.38 -7.95 23.43
CA ARG A 261 8.57 -7.33 24.06
C ARG A 261 8.37 -5.87 24.45
N GLU A 262 7.45 -5.18 23.77
CA GLU A 262 7.24 -3.74 23.86
C GLU A 262 5.77 -3.42 24.13
N ASP A 263 5.46 -2.17 24.51
CA ASP A 263 4.09 -1.70 24.66
C ASP A 263 3.34 -1.77 23.31
N PRO A 264 2.24 -2.54 23.22
CA PRO A 264 1.40 -2.60 22.01
C PRO A 264 0.81 -1.24 21.62
N LYS A 265 0.67 -0.29 22.57
CA LYS A 265 0.16 1.06 22.32
C LYS A 265 1.20 1.99 21.71
N GLY A 266 2.49 1.69 21.88
CA GLY A 266 3.58 2.46 21.31
C GLY A 266 3.70 2.33 19.79
N PRO A 267 4.64 3.07 19.17
CA PRO A 267 4.88 3.05 17.73
C PRO A 267 5.11 1.64 17.20
N ASP A 268 4.61 1.39 15.98
CA ASP A 268 4.66 0.04 15.42
C ASP A 268 6.04 -0.31 14.84
N ASN A 269 6.93 0.67 14.64
CA ASN A 269 8.24 0.48 14.03
C ASN A 269 8.15 -0.36 12.74
N ILE A 270 7.32 0.11 11.80
CA ILE A 270 7.15 -0.49 10.48
C ILE A 270 8.37 -0.16 9.63
N GLY A 271 8.75 -1.10 8.78
CA GLY A 271 9.83 -0.91 7.82
C GLY A 271 9.35 -1.04 6.39
N HIS A 272 10.06 -0.36 5.50
CA HIS A 272 9.80 -0.28 4.07
C HIS A 272 11.05 -0.58 3.28
N PHE A 273 10.89 -1.12 2.09
CA PHE A 273 11.97 -1.37 1.13
C PHE A 273 11.59 -0.76 -0.22
N PHE A 274 12.56 -0.11 -0.85
CA PHE A 274 12.46 0.47 -2.18
C PHE A 274 13.69 0.10 -2.99
N LEU A 275 13.47 -0.40 -4.21
CA LEU A 275 14.52 -0.64 -5.19
C LEU A 275 14.11 0.07 -6.48
N ALA A 276 15.04 0.76 -7.10
CA ALA A 276 14.94 1.22 -8.47
C ALA A 276 16.18 0.79 -9.25
N PHE A 277 16.03 0.37 -10.49
CA PHE A 277 17.17 0.08 -11.37
C PHE A 277 16.86 0.38 -12.83
N ASP A 278 17.90 0.76 -13.56
CA ASP A 278 17.81 1.19 -14.95
C ASP A 278 17.84 -0.03 -15.88
N PRO A 279 16.79 -0.27 -16.70
CA PRO A 279 16.79 -1.37 -17.66
C PRO A 279 17.94 -1.28 -18.67
N LYS A 280 18.50 -0.08 -18.91
CA LYS A 280 19.65 0.14 -19.82
C LYS A 280 20.95 -0.49 -19.32
N LEU A 281 20.99 -0.97 -18.07
CA LEU A 281 22.10 -1.81 -17.59
C LEU A 281 22.19 -3.15 -18.33
N PHE A 282 21.11 -3.60 -18.96
CA PHE A 282 21.00 -4.94 -19.53
C PHE A 282 20.74 -4.95 -21.04
N ARG A 283 20.20 -3.87 -21.60
CA ARG A 283 19.72 -3.77 -22.99
C ARG A 283 19.90 -2.34 -23.52
N ASP A 284 19.80 -2.15 -24.82
CA ASP A 284 19.86 -0.81 -25.41
C ASP A 284 18.62 0.03 -25.05
N GLU A 285 18.77 1.36 -25.10
CA GLU A 285 17.70 2.31 -24.76
C GLU A 285 16.45 2.10 -25.62
N GLY A 286 15.30 1.94 -24.97
CA GLY A 286 14.00 1.77 -25.63
C GLY A 286 13.64 0.33 -26.00
N GLU A 287 14.58 -0.62 -26.01
CA GLU A 287 14.27 -2.02 -26.30
C GLU A 287 13.41 -2.65 -25.19
N PHE A 288 13.72 -2.34 -23.93
CA PHE A 288 12.95 -2.83 -22.79
C PHE A 288 11.50 -2.35 -22.85
N GLU A 289 11.27 -1.05 -23.06
CA GLU A 289 9.94 -0.46 -23.10
C GLU A 289 9.13 -0.94 -24.31
N HIS A 290 9.80 -1.27 -25.42
CA HIS A 290 9.18 -1.89 -26.59
C HIS A 290 8.66 -3.29 -26.27
N ASP A 291 9.50 -4.17 -25.72
CA ASP A 291 9.08 -5.52 -25.33
C ASP A 291 7.99 -5.49 -24.24
N MET A 292 8.06 -4.51 -23.33
CA MET A 292 7.00 -4.28 -22.34
C MET A 292 5.68 -3.91 -23.01
N ASP A 293 5.69 -3.05 -24.02
CA ASP A 293 4.48 -2.73 -24.79
C ASP A 293 3.91 -3.98 -25.48
N GLU A 294 4.75 -4.81 -26.11
CA GLU A 294 4.30 -6.04 -26.77
C GLU A 294 3.70 -7.03 -25.77
N MET A 295 4.32 -7.21 -24.61
CA MET A 295 3.79 -8.07 -23.55
C MET A 295 2.43 -7.58 -23.05
N LEU A 296 2.31 -6.28 -22.74
CA LEU A 296 1.07 -5.69 -22.22
C LEU A 296 -0.06 -5.78 -23.25
N ASP A 297 0.22 -5.51 -24.52
CA ASP A 297 -0.77 -5.64 -25.59
C ASP A 297 -1.19 -7.09 -25.78
N TYR A 298 -0.23 -8.02 -25.83
CA TYR A 298 -0.52 -9.43 -26.01
C TYR A 298 -1.45 -9.97 -24.92
N LEU A 299 -1.21 -9.62 -23.65
CA LEU A 299 -2.10 -9.99 -22.53
C LEU A 299 -3.55 -9.56 -22.79
N ARG A 300 -3.77 -8.36 -23.32
CA ARG A 300 -5.11 -7.82 -23.62
C ARG A 300 -5.74 -8.44 -24.86
N THR A 301 -4.97 -9.12 -25.71
CA THR A 301 -5.51 -9.87 -26.86
C THR A 301 -5.95 -11.29 -26.53
N VAL A 302 -5.60 -11.81 -25.35
CA VAL A 302 -5.99 -13.15 -24.93
C VAL A 302 -7.51 -13.27 -24.92
N THR A 303 -8.04 -14.27 -25.62
CA THR A 303 -9.49 -14.51 -25.68
C THR A 303 -10.03 -14.75 -24.27
N PRO A 304 -10.95 -13.90 -23.77
CA PRO A 304 -11.49 -14.08 -22.44
C PRO A 304 -12.51 -15.22 -22.42
N VAL A 305 -12.67 -15.85 -21.25
CA VAL A 305 -13.74 -16.84 -21.02
C VAL A 305 -15.12 -16.19 -21.10
N ASP A 306 -15.24 -14.97 -20.57
CA ASP A 306 -16.43 -14.12 -20.66
C ASP A 306 -16.05 -12.83 -21.42
N PRO A 307 -16.64 -12.56 -22.60
CA PRO A 307 -16.38 -11.33 -23.35
C PRO A 307 -16.63 -10.02 -22.58
N GLN A 308 -17.42 -10.04 -21.50
CA GLN A 308 -17.66 -8.88 -20.64
C GLN A 308 -16.56 -8.67 -19.58
N GLN A 309 -15.62 -9.62 -19.45
CA GLN A 309 -14.52 -9.60 -18.50
C GLN A 309 -13.20 -9.89 -19.24
N PRO A 310 -12.67 -8.90 -19.98
CA PRO A 310 -11.44 -9.07 -20.74
C PRO A 310 -10.23 -9.36 -19.82
N VAL A 311 -9.21 -10.00 -20.38
CA VAL A 311 -7.91 -10.15 -19.69
C VAL A 311 -7.26 -8.77 -19.61
N LEU A 312 -6.86 -8.38 -18.39
CA LEU A 312 -6.26 -7.08 -18.10
C LEU A 312 -4.78 -7.23 -17.79
N ALA A 313 -4.01 -6.20 -18.11
CA ALA A 313 -2.63 -6.09 -17.66
C ALA A 313 -2.56 -5.48 -16.25
N PRO A 314 -1.51 -5.77 -15.46
CA PRO A 314 -1.34 -5.16 -14.14
C PRO A 314 -1.26 -3.63 -14.22
N GLY A 315 -2.17 -2.97 -13.51
CA GLY A 315 -2.35 -1.51 -13.49
C GLY A 315 -3.51 -1.01 -14.33
N ASP A 316 -4.04 -1.80 -15.28
CA ASP A 316 -5.17 -1.38 -16.13
C ASP A 316 -6.39 -0.91 -15.31
N PRO A 317 -6.87 -1.66 -14.29
CA PRO A 317 -7.99 -1.20 -13.47
C PRO A 317 -7.72 0.16 -12.81
N GLU A 318 -6.54 0.34 -12.24
CA GLU A 318 -6.16 1.54 -11.51
C GLU A 318 -6.01 2.76 -12.44
N TYR A 319 -5.42 2.59 -13.63
CA TYR A 319 -5.29 3.67 -14.61
C TYR A 319 -6.63 4.07 -15.22
N GLN A 320 -7.51 3.10 -15.50
CA GLN A 320 -8.87 3.39 -15.95
C GLN A 320 -9.65 4.16 -14.88
N GLN A 321 -9.60 3.70 -13.63
CA GLN A 321 -10.26 4.37 -12.50
C GLN A 321 -9.73 5.80 -12.29
N LYS A 322 -8.43 6.01 -12.47
CA LYS A 322 -7.83 7.35 -12.39
C LYS A 322 -8.42 8.29 -13.42
N VAL A 323 -8.56 7.86 -14.67
CA VAL A 323 -9.17 8.68 -15.74
C VAL A 323 -10.62 8.98 -15.40
N GLU A 324 -11.40 7.97 -15.00
CA GLU A 324 -12.81 8.14 -14.67
C GLU A 324 -13.03 9.09 -13.48
N ARG A 325 -12.30 8.89 -12.37
CA ARG A 325 -12.44 9.68 -11.14
C ARG A 325 -11.84 11.07 -11.26
N ALA A 326 -10.86 11.28 -12.14
CA ALA A 326 -10.40 12.62 -12.47
C ALA A 326 -11.48 13.44 -13.18
N ALA A 327 -12.27 12.81 -14.06
CA ALA A 327 -13.35 13.48 -14.78
C ALA A 327 -14.63 13.63 -13.94
N ASN A 328 -15.00 12.59 -13.20
CA ASN A 328 -16.31 12.46 -12.54
C ASN A 328 -16.27 12.69 -11.03
N GLY A 329 -15.09 12.82 -10.44
CA GLY A 329 -14.88 12.92 -8.99
C GLY A 329 -14.66 11.58 -8.30
N ILE A 330 -14.09 11.65 -7.09
CA ILE A 330 -13.83 10.50 -6.22
C ILE A 330 -15.12 10.15 -5.46
N PRO A 331 -15.59 8.88 -5.50
CA PRO A 331 -16.75 8.46 -4.74
C PRO A 331 -16.43 8.40 -3.24
N VAL A 332 -17.13 9.21 -2.45
CA VAL A 332 -17.07 9.24 -0.99
C VAL A 332 -18.42 8.74 -0.43
N PRO A 333 -18.45 7.56 0.21
CA PRO A 333 -19.64 7.10 0.93
C PRO A 333 -20.01 8.05 2.07
N GLU A 334 -21.30 8.22 2.35
CA GLU A 334 -21.80 9.12 3.40
C GLU A 334 -21.20 8.80 4.78
N LYS A 335 -21.07 7.52 5.11
CA LYS A 335 -20.41 7.07 6.35
C LYS A 335 -18.93 7.49 6.42
N LEU A 336 -18.22 7.53 5.29
CA LEU A 336 -16.84 8.03 5.27
C LEU A 336 -16.83 9.54 5.46
N ASP A 337 -17.74 10.26 4.82
CA ASP A 337 -17.90 11.70 4.99
C ASP A 337 -18.13 12.09 6.47
N GLU A 338 -19.06 11.40 7.16
CA GLU A 338 -19.33 11.58 8.59
C GLU A 338 -18.08 11.39 9.46
N LEU A 339 -17.30 10.33 9.18
CA LEU A 339 -16.05 10.06 9.90
C LEU A 339 -15.02 11.17 9.66
N VAL A 340 -14.90 11.66 8.43
CA VAL A 340 -13.98 12.76 8.10
C VAL A 340 -14.43 14.07 8.76
N ARG A 341 -15.74 14.38 8.78
CA ARG A 341 -16.27 15.54 9.53
C ARG A 341 -15.94 15.47 11.01
N LYS A 342 -16.13 14.30 11.63
CA LYS A 342 -15.77 14.08 13.03
C LYS A 342 -14.28 14.35 13.26
N VAL A 343 -13.41 13.79 12.41
CA VAL A 343 -11.96 14.05 12.47
C VAL A 343 -11.66 15.55 12.34
N CYS A 344 -12.29 16.25 11.40
CA CYS A 344 -12.09 17.70 11.23
C CYS A 344 -12.49 18.47 12.48
N HIS A 345 -13.67 18.19 13.04
CA HIS A 345 -14.18 18.83 14.24
C HIS A 345 -13.23 18.63 15.44
N GLU A 346 -12.84 17.38 15.72
CA GLU A 346 -11.96 17.08 16.86
C GLU A 346 -10.54 17.59 16.66
N SER A 347 -10.07 17.67 15.42
CA SER A 347 -8.74 18.21 15.08
C SER A 347 -8.73 19.72 14.92
N LYS A 348 -9.89 20.39 14.92
CA LYS A 348 -10.07 21.81 14.55
C LYS A 348 -9.52 22.13 13.15
N ALA A 349 -9.69 21.21 12.21
CA ALA A 349 -9.34 21.39 10.81
C ALA A 349 -10.55 21.90 10.02
N ASP A 350 -10.31 22.77 9.04
CA ASP A 350 -11.36 23.22 8.12
C ASP A 350 -11.89 22.06 7.28
N TYR A 351 -13.21 21.88 7.28
CA TYR A 351 -13.90 20.88 6.48
C TYR A 351 -14.36 21.47 5.14
N VAL A 352 -13.98 20.84 4.02
CA VAL A 352 -14.12 21.36 2.65
C VAL A 352 -14.59 20.32 1.61
N LEU A 353 -14.89 19.08 2.02
CA LEU A 353 -15.31 18.02 1.08
C LEU A 353 -16.65 18.37 0.41
N THR A 354 -17.68 18.61 1.21
CA THR A 354 -18.96 19.14 0.71
C THR A 354 -19.18 20.51 1.34
N VAL A 355 -19.15 21.55 0.52
CA VAL A 355 -19.72 22.83 0.97
C VAL A 355 -21.24 22.66 0.87
N GLY A 356 -21.96 22.97 1.95
CA GLY A 356 -23.42 23.06 1.94
C GLY A 356 -23.92 24.18 1.04
#